data_AF-A0A1G4W2B7-F1
#
_entry.id   AF-A0A1G4W2B7-F1
#
_cell.length_a   1.000
_cell.length_b   1.000
_cell.length_c   1.000
_cell.angle_alpha   90.00
_cell.angle_beta   90.00
_cell.angle_gamma   90.00
#
_symmetry.space_group_name_H-M   'P 1'
#
loop_
_entity.id
_entity.type
_entity.pdbx_description
1 polymer ?
#
loop_
_entity_poly.entity_id
_entity_poly.type
_entity_poly.pdbx_seq_one_letter_code
_entity_poly.pdbx_strand_id
1 'polypeptide(L)'
;MQLEHKDNISPVLKDGIKNYLIDIDGTITEDVPNEQPERMATCEPFPDALETINKWYDEGHQICFFTSRTEEHREVTLEWLNKHGFKFHSLLVGKPRGGNYHWIDNHLVKATRYTGKFTDLVEKEVVIQVFKD
;
A
#
# COMPACT_ATOMS: atom_id res chain seq x y z
N MET A 1 -10.46 9.16 10.78
CA MET A 1 -10.02 9.95 9.61
C MET A 1 -10.23 11.42 9.93
N GLN A 2 -9.18 12.22 10.12
CA GLN A 2 -9.31 13.68 10.29
C GLN A 2 -9.10 14.31 8.92
N LEU A 3 -10.21 14.51 8.19
CA LEU A 3 -10.23 15.23 6.93
C LEU A 3 -10.52 16.71 7.21
N GLU A 4 -9.78 17.61 6.57
CA GLU A 4 -10.15 19.03 6.55
C GLU A 4 -11.00 19.29 5.30
N HIS A 5 -12.25 19.72 5.51
CA HIS A 5 -13.17 20.14 4.46
C HIS A 5 -13.24 21.67 4.45
N LYS A 6 -12.78 22.29 3.35
CA LYS A 6 -13.10 23.67 3.00
C LYS A 6 -13.69 23.70 1.59
N ASP A 7 -14.84 24.33 1.44
CA ASP A 7 -15.34 24.90 0.19
C ASP A 7 -15.35 23.99 -1.06
N ASN A 8 -16.12 22.89 -1.04
CA ASN A 8 -16.29 21.99 -2.21
C ASN A 8 -14.98 21.42 -2.82
N ILE A 9 -13.86 21.51 -2.11
CA ILE A 9 -12.57 20.94 -2.53
C ILE A 9 -12.44 19.52 -1.97
N SER A 10 -11.76 18.65 -2.72
CA SER A 10 -11.42 17.30 -2.29
C SER A 10 -10.68 17.32 -0.94
N PRO A 11 -10.96 16.38 -0.02
CA PRO A 11 -10.27 16.32 1.25
C PRO A 11 -8.75 16.19 1.08
N VAL A 12 -7.99 16.89 1.92
CA VAL A 12 -6.52 16.82 1.94
C VAL A 12 -6.07 16.36 3.32
N LEU A 13 -4.97 15.59 3.36
CA LEU A 13 -4.31 15.22 4.61
C LEU A 13 -3.53 16.42 5.16
N LYS A 14 -3.33 16.42 6.48
CA LYS A 14 -2.48 17.41 7.15
C LYS A 14 -1.04 17.34 6.63
N ASP A 15 -0.32 18.45 6.75
CA ASP A 15 1.07 18.55 6.33
C ASP A 15 1.95 17.44 6.90
N GLY A 16 2.78 16.85 6.05
CA GLY A 16 3.68 15.74 6.39
C GLY A 16 3.02 14.37 6.48
N ILE A 17 1.69 14.28 6.55
CA ILE A 17 0.97 13.00 6.61
C ILE A 17 0.82 12.42 5.20
N LYS A 18 1.24 11.17 5.03
CA LYS A 18 1.12 10.44 3.76
C LYS A 18 -0.06 9.48 3.78
N ASN A 19 -0.60 9.22 2.59
CA ASN A 19 -1.51 8.11 2.33
C ASN A 19 -0.74 7.01 1.60
N TYR A 20 -0.35 5.96 2.32
CA TYR A 20 0.38 4.84 1.75
C TYR A 20 -0.59 3.84 1.13
N LEU A 21 -0.34 3.52 -0.14
CA LEU A 21 -0.98 2.43 -0.87
C LEU A 21 0.05 1.31 -1.02
N ILE A 22 -0.09 0.28 -0.19
CA ILE A 22 0.94 -0.75 0.00
C ILE A 22 0.46 -2.06 -0.61
N ASP A 23 1.25 -2.61 -1.51
CA ASP A 23 1.01 -3.92 -2.11
C ASP A 23 1.22 -5.04 -1.06
N ILE A 24 0.63 -6.22 -1.27
CA ILE A 24 0.74 -7.34 -0.31
C ILE A 24 1.76 -8.36 -0.81
N ASP A 25 1.39 -9.11 -1.84
CA ASP A 25 2.14 -10.27 -2.33
C ASP A 25 3.44 -9.82 -3.00
N GLY A 26 4.58 -10.34 -2.54
CA GLY A 26 5.92 -9.91 -2.97
C GLY A 26 6.38 -8.58 -2.37
N THR A 27 5.59 -7.98 -1.48
CA THR A 27 5.92 -6.71 -0.80
C THR A 27 5.98 -6.86 0.71
N ILE A 28 4.92 -7.29 1.39
CA ILE A 28 4.91 -7.49 2.86
C ILE A 28 4.96 -8.97 3.27
N THR A 29 4.93 -9.85 2.29
CA THR A 29 5.06 -11.30 2.39
C THR A 29 5.63 -11.81 1.07
N GLU A 30 5.89 -13.11 0.96
CA GLU A 30 6.27 -13.74 -0.30
C GLU A 30 5.24 -13.50 -1.42
N ASP A 31 5.65 -13.72 -2.67
CA ASP A 31 4.75 -13.61 -3.82
C ASP A 31 3.78 -14.81 -3.84
N VAL A 32 2.55 -14.56 -3.38
CA VAL A 32 1.45 -15.54 -3.35
C VAL A 32 0.46 -15.21 -4.46
N PRO A 33 0.36 -16.05 -5.51
CA PRO A 33 -0.59 -15.83 -6.59
C PRO A 33 -2.02 -16.16 -6.15
N ASN A 34 -3.01 -15.54 -6.81
CA ASN A 34 -4.44 -15.86 -6.63
C ASN A 34 -4.75 -17.35 -6.85
N GLU A 35 -3.96 -18.00 -7.72
CA GLU A 35 -4.10 -19.41 -8.05
C GLU A 35 -3.65 -20.36 -6.93
N GLN A 36 -3.13 -19.84 -5.80
CA GLN A 36 -2.69 -20.62 -4.63
C GLN A 36 -3.25 -20.03 -3.32
N PRO A 37 -4.59 -19.97 -3.16
CA PRO A 37 -5.23 -19.31 -2.02
C PRO A 37 -4.90 -19.95 -0.67
N GLU A 38 -4.56 -21.23 -0.63
CA GLU A 38 -4.14 -21.96 0.57
C GLU A 38 -2.87 -21.37 1.22
N ARG A 39 -2.01 -20.73 0.41
CA ARG A 39 -0.80 -20.05 0.90
C ARG A 39 -1.12 -18.70 1.54
N MET A 40 -2.21 -18.05 1.18
CA MET A 40 -2.55 -16.71 1.68
C MET A 40 -2.77 -16.66 3.20
N ALA A 41 -3.21 -17.77 3.80
CA ALA A 41 -3.42 -17.88 5.25
C ALA A 41 -2.16 -18.30 6.04
N THR A 42 -1.17 -18.87 5.35
CA THR A 42 -0.03 -19.57 5.94
C THR A 42 1.32 -18.94 5.64
N CYS A 43 1.41 -18.05 4.66
CA CYS A 43 2.63 -17.28 4.42
C CYS A 43 2.97 -16.39 5.62
N GLU A 44 4.26 -16.15 5.83
CA GLU A 44 4.73 -15.33 6.94
C GLU A 44 5.03 -13.89 6.47
N PRO A 45 4.75 -12.86 7.28
CA PRO A 45 5.06 -11.49 6.93
C PRO A 45 6.57 -11.26 6.94
N PHE A 46 7.02 -10.29 6.16
CA PHE A 46 8.36 -9.75 6.33
C PHE A 46 8.41 -8.91 7.61
N PRO A 47 9.29 -9.24 8.58
CA PRO A 47 9.30 -8.57 9.89
C PRO A 47 9.57 -7.07 9.80
N ASP A 48 10.44 -6.64 8.88
CA ASP A 48 10.79 -5.24 8.65
C ASP A 48 9.62 -4.44 8.05
N ALA A 49 8.82 -5.07 7.19
CA ALA A 49 7.58 -4.49 6.67
C ALA A 49 6.58 -4.24 7.79
N LEU A 50 6.37 -5.23 8.66
CA LEU A 50 5.45 -5.13 9.80
C LEU A 50 5.85 -4.00 10.75
N GLU A 51 7.13 -3.94 11.14
CA GLU A 51 7.66 -2.89 12.01
C GLU A 51 7.50 -1.49 11.36
N THR A 52 7.93 -1.35 10.12
CA THR A 52 7.92 -0.05 9.41
C THR A 52 6.52 0.48 9.17
N ILE A 53 5.59 -0.37 8.75
CA ILE A 53 4.20 0.02 8.47
C ILE A 53 3.48 0.41 9.76
N ASN A 54 3.69 -0.35 10.83
CA ASN A 54 3.10 -0.01 12.13
C ASN A 54 3.67 1.29 12.71
N LYS A 55 4.97 1.56 12.51
CA LYS A 55 5.57 2.86 12.83
C LYS A 55 4.90 4.00 12.06
N TRP A 56 4.73 3.86 10.74
CA TRP A 56 4.03 4.87 9.93
C TRP A 56 2.59 5.10 10.39
N TYR A 57 1.88 4.03 10.75
CA TYR A 57 0.54 4.14 11.32
C TYR A 57 0.56 4.96 12.63
N ASP A 58 1.48 4.65 13.54
CA ASP A 58 1.61 5.33 14.84
C ASP A 58 2.05 6.80 14.70
N GLU A 59 2.77 7.14 13.62
CA GLU A 59 3.09 8.52 13.21
C GLU A 59 1.89 9.28 12.61
N GLY A 60 0.74 8.62 12.46
CA GLY A 60 -0.51 9.21 11.97
C GLY A 60 -0.71 9.10 10.45
N HIS A 61 0.17 8.39 9.74
CA HIS A 61 0.00 8.13 8.31
C HIS A 61 -1.22 7.24 8.04
N GLN A 62 -1.85 7.43 6.89
CA GLN A 62 -2.92 6.56 6.43
C GLN A 62 -2.31 5.35 5.74
N ILE A 63 -2.78 4.16 6.11
CA ILE A 63 -2.28 2.88 5.60
C ILE A 63 -3.42 2.18 4.90
N CYS A 64 -3.31 2.06 3.58
CA CYS A 64 -4.22 1.32 2.72
C CYS A 64 -3.45 0.17 2.07
N PHE A 65 -3.86 -1.06 2.34
CA PHE A 65 -3.36 -2.19 1.54
C PHE A 65 -4.08 -2.22 0.19
N PHE A 66 -3.33 -2.28 -0.90
CA PHE A 66 -3.83 -2.23 -2.27
C PHE A 66 -3.27 -3.40 -3.08
N THR A 67 -4.05 -4.48 -3.19
CA THR A 67 -3.60 -5.78 -3.71
C THR A 67 -4.35 -6.21 -4.97
N SER A 68 -3.68 -7.02 -5.80
CA SER A 68 -4.28 -7.69 -6.95
C SER A 68 -5.05 -8.96 -6.60
N ARG A 69 -5.09 -9.32 -5.31
CA ARG A 69 -6.03 -10.32 -4.82
C ARG A 69 -7.45 -9.96 -5.23
N THR A 70 -8.25 -10.95 -5.58
CA THR A 70 -9.65 -10.74 -5.97
C THR A 70 -10.54 -10.54 -4.74
N GLU A 71 -11.78 -10.12 -4.97
CA GLU A 71 -12.77 -9.96 -3.89
C GLU A 71 -13.03 -11.27 -3.14
N GLU A 72 -12.93 -12.42 -3.83
CA GLU A 72 -13.04 -13.75 -3.24
C GLU A 72 -12.02 -14.00 -2.11
N HIS A 73 -10.85 -13.36 -2.18
CA HIS A 73 -9.79 -13.52 -1.19
C HIS A 73 -9.77 -12.41 -0.14
N ARG A 74 -10.79 -11.54 -0.08
CA ARG A 74 -10.83 -10.43 0.88
C ARG A 74 -10.78 -10.93 2.32
N GLU A 75 -11.62 -11.92 2.66
CA GLU A 75 -11.76 -12.41 4.04
C GLU A 75 -10.44 -12.98 4.57
N VAL A 76 -9.85 -13.94 3.84
CA VAL A 76 -8.54 -14.53 4.21
C VAL A 76 -7.44 -13.47 4.31
N THR A 77 -7.48 -12.44 3.47
CA THR A 77 -6.51 -11.34 3.52
C THR A 77 -6.67 -10.49 4.78
N LEU A 78 -7.91 -10.14 5.15
CA LEU A 78 -8.19 -9.39 6.38
C LEU A 78 -7.81 -10.19 7.62
N GLU A 79 -8.16 -11.47 7.67
CA GLU A 79 -7.79 -12.36 8.77
C GLU A 79 -6.27 -12.45 8.91
N TRP A 80 -5.56 -12.62 7.80
CA TRP A 80 -4.09 -12.67 7.80
C TRP A 80 -3.47 -11.36 8.31
N LEU A 81 -3.92 -10.21 7.81
CA LEU A 81 -3.42 -8.89 8.25
C LEU A 81 -3.63 -8.68 9.76
N ASN A 82 -4.82 -9.03 10.26
CA ASN A 82 -5.16 -8.91 11.68
C ASN A 82 -4.37 -9.90 12.55
N LYS A 83 -4.25 -11.15 12.12
CA LYS A 83 -3.50 -12.21 12.81
C LYS A 83 -2.04 -11.81 13.00
N HIS A 84 -1.42 -11.22 11.98
CA HIS A 84 -0.02 -10.81 12.01
C HIS A 84 0.20 -9.40 12.58
N GLY A 85 -0.87 -8.69 12.99
CA GLY A 85 -0.78 -7.45 13.73
C GLY A 85 -0.46 -6.21 12.90
N PHE A 86 -0.77 -6.21 11.60
CA PHE A 86 -0.68 -5.00 10.80
C PHE A 86 -1.74 -3.99 11.25
N LYS A 87 -1.33 -2.74 11.49
CA LYS A 87 -2.23 -1.61 11.72
C LYS A 87 -2.54 -0.95 10.39
N PHE A 88 -3.80 -0.90 10.01
CA PHE A 88 -4.24 -0.31 8.74
C PHE A 88 -5.61 0.33 8.84
N HIS A 89 -5.93 1.15 7.84
CA HIS A 89 -7.18 1.89 7.74
C HIS A 89 -8.13 1.29 6.69
N SER A 90 -7.59 0.75 5.60
CA SER A 90 -8.40 0.19 4.51
C SER A 90 -7.69 -0.92 3.73
N LEU A 91 -8.48 -1.77 3.08
CA LEU A 91 -8.05 -2.79 2.13
C LEU A 91 -8.82 -2.62 0.81
N LEU A 92 -8.09 -2.30 -0.25
CA LEU A 92 -8.56 -2.27 -1.63
C LEU A 92 -8.03 -3.50 -2.36
N VAL A 93 -8.93 -4.27 -2.94
CA VAL A 93 -8.62 -5.49 -3.71
C VAL A 93 -9.00 -5.29 -5.17
N GLY A 94 -8.60 -6.20 -6.06
CA GLY A 94 -8.88 -6.11 -7.48
C GLY A 94 -7.99 -5.13 -8.25
N LYS A 95 -6.82 -4.77 -7.70
CA LYS A 95 -5.77 -4.05 -8.46
C LYS A 95 -5.45 -4.82 -9.76
N PRO A 96 -5.38 -4.15 -10.92
CA PRO A 96 -5.04 -4.83 -12.18
C PRO A 96 -3.73 -5.62 -12.09
N ARG A 97 -3.70 -6.83 -12.65
CA ARG A 97 -2.51 -7.71 -12.68
C ARG A 97 -1.61 -7.36 -13.86
N GLY A 98 -0.31 -7.66 -13.77
CA GLY A 98 0.62 -7.61 -14.90
C GLY A 98 1.81 -6.64 -14.78
N GLY A 99 1.92 -5.88 -13.68
CA GLY A 99 3.16 -5.15 -13.34
C GLY A 99 3.68 -4.21 -14.42
N ASN A 100 2.99 -3.10 -14.70
CA ASN A 100 3.49 -1.97 -15.49
C ASN A 100 2.55 -0.78 -15.26
N TYR A 101 2.50 -0.33 -14.02
CA TYR A 101 1.52 0.69 -13.61
C TYR A 101 1.99 2.08 -14.00
N HIS A 102 1.13 2.82 -14.67
CA HIS A 102 1.27 4.25 -14.87
C HIS A 102 0.06 4.93 -14.22
N TRP A 103 0.28 5.52 -13.04
CA TRP A 103 -0.77 6.23 -12.31
C TRP A 103 -0.88 7.66 -12.82
N ILE A 104 -2.06 8.03 -13.31
CA ILE A 104 -2.38 9.40 -13.71
C ILE A 104 -3.38 9.97 -12.70
N ASP A 105 -3.05 11.10 -12.10
CA ASP A 105 -3.85 11.79 -11.10
C ASP A 105 -3.67 13.30 -11.27
N ASN A 106 -4.65 14.09 -10.86
CA ASN A 106 -4.53 15.55 -10.87
C ASN A 106 -3.67 16.08 -9.71
N HIS A 107 -3.35 15.22 -8.73
CA HIS A 107 -2.35 15.48 -7.69
C HIS A 107 -1.05 14.71 -7.96
N LEU A 108 0.07 15.16 -7.38
CA LEU A 108 1.34 14.46 -7.50
C LEU A 108 1.27 13.09 -6.79
N VAL A 109 1.37 12.02 -7.58
CA VAL A 109 1.51 10.66 -7.06
C VAL A 109 2.98 10.29 -6.96
N LYS A 110 3.44 9.94 -5.77
CA LYS A 110 4.80 9.45 -5.52
C LYS A 110 4.77 7.92 -5.47
N ALA A 111 5.64 7.27 -6.22
CA ALA A 111 5.79 5.82 -6.20
C ALA A 111 7.16 5.43 -5.62
N THR A 112 7.17 4.40 -4.79
CA THR A 112 8.41 3.77 -4.28
C THR A 112 8.43 2.32 -4.74
N ARG A 113 9.52 1.89 -5.37
CA ARG A 113 9.72 0.50 -5.73
C ARG A 113 10.31 -0.24 -4.54
N TYR A 114 9.62 -1.27 -4.06
CA TYR A 114 10.18 -2.21 -3.09
C TYR A 114 11.28 -3.05 -3.77
N THR A 115 12.43 -3.19 -3.10
CA THR A 115 13.57 -3.96 -3.59
C THR A 115 14.02 -5.04 -2.61
N GLY A 116 13.12 -5.50 -1.73
CA GLY A 116 13.36 -6.62 -0.83
C GLY A 116 13.69 -6.27 0.62
N LYS A 117 13.72 -4.98 0.99
CA LYS A 117 13.84 -4.51 2.39
C LYS A 117 13.06 -3.22 2.62
N PHE A 118 12.45 -3.09 3.78
CA PHE A 118 11.91 -1.83 4.28
C PHE A 118 13.02 -1.12 5.07
N THR A 119 13.47 0.01 4.53
CA THR A 119 14.48 0.88 5.15
C THR A 119 13.99 2.31 5.14
N ASP A 120 14.77 3.22 5.72
CA ASP A 120 14.49 4.65 5.62
C ASP A 120 14.37 5.08 4.16
N LEU A 121 13.34 5.88 3.87
CA LEU A 121 13.11 6.46 2.56
C LEU A 121 14.18 7.53 2.29
N VAL A 122 14.74 7.50 1.08
CA VAL A 122 15.74 8.47 0.61
C VAL A 122 15.28 9.11 -0.70
N GLU A 123 15.74 10.33 -0.95
CA GLU A 123 15.45 11.04 -2.19
C GLU A 123 16.39 10.58 -3.32
N LYS A 124 15.84 10.38 -4.52
CA LYS A 124 16.59 10.04 -5.74
C LYS A 124 15.92 10.68 -6.96
N GLU A 125 16.71 11.17 -7.89
CA GLU A 125 16.23 11.63 -9.20
C GLU A 125 16.06 10.43 -10.15
N VAL A 126 14.92 10.40 -10.84
CA VAL A 126 14.59 9.38 -11.86
C VAL A 126 13.90 10.04 -13.05
N VAL A 127 14.10 9.48 -14.25
CA VAL A 127 13.40 9.92 -15.46
C VAL A 127 12.05 9.22 -15.54
N ILE A 128 10.99 10.02 -15.71
CA ILE A 128 9.62 9.53 -15.90
C ILE A 128 8.99 10.16 -17.14
N GLN A 129 7.92 9.55 -17.64
CA GLN A 129 7.09 10.14 -18.68
C GLN A 129 6.08 11.10 -18.04
N VAL A 130 5.96 12.30 -18.62
CA VAL A 130 4.99 13.33 -18.21
C VAL A 130 4.24 13.84 -19.44
N PHE A 131 3.08 14.46 -19.23
CA PHE A 131 2.39 15.15 -20.32
C PHE A 131 3.22 16.33 -20.80
N LYS A 132 3.07 16.65 -22.09
CA LYS A 132 3.57 17.90 -22.64
C LYS A 132 2.61 19.02 -22.25
N ASP A 133 3.15 20.16 -21.85
CA ASP A 133 2.40 21.39 -21.56
C ASP A 133 1.58 21.89 -22.77
#